data_AF-A0A162JN05-F1
#
_entry.id   AF-A0A162JN05-F1
#
_cell.length_a   1.000
_cell.length_b   1.000
_cell.length_c   1.000
_cell.angle_alpha   90.00
_cell.angle_beta   90.00
_cell.angle_gamma   90.00
#
_symmetry.space_group_name_H-M   'P 1'
#
loop_
_entity.id
_entity.type
_entity.pdbx_description
1 polymer ?
#
loop_
_entity_poly.entity_id
_entity_poly.type
_entity_poly.pdbx_seq_one_letter_code
_entity_poly.pdbx_strand_id
1 'polypeptide(L)'
;MTLSKRASWFLIAVGVWTWAIWPNFLKNIWKDDRSWDDGPTSFFTVHLVLVVSSLAIGSGVGWLGIRGARAGRPGASGDAATPDRLISSGR
;
A
#
# COMPACT_ATOMS: atom_id res chain seq x y z
N MET A 1 -10.67 -9.22 -14.00
CA MET A 1 -11.06 -9.54 -12.61
C MET A 1 -10.94 -8.26 -11.79
N THR A 2 -12.03 -7.79 -11.17
CA THR A 2 -12.02 -6.55 -10.37
C THR A 2 -11.53 -6.86 -8.95
N LEU A 3 -10.57 -6.10 -8.45
CA LEU A 3 -10.04 -6.28 -7.10
C LEU A 3 -11.09 -5.81 -6.08
N SER A 4 -11.46 -6.66 -5.12
CA SER A 4 -12.42 -6.28 -4.06
C SER A 4 -11.91 -5.09 -3.25
N LYS A 5 -12.80 -4.20 -2.78
CA LYS A 5 -12.45 -3.04 -1.93
C LYS A 5 -11.59 -3.44 -0.71
N ARG A 6 -11.85 -4.62 -0.12
CA ARG A 6 -11.06 -5.14 1.01
C ARG A 6 -9.65 -5.53 0.59
N ALA A 7 -9.51 -6.20 -0.56
CA ALA A 7 -8.21 -6.59 -1.10
C ALA A 7 -7.37 -5.35 -1.46
N SER A 8 -7.98 -4.32 -2.04
CA SER A 8 -7.28 -3.06 -2.33
C SER A 8 -6.74 -2.37 -1.06
N TRP A 9 -7.54 -2.25 0.01
CA TRP A 9 -7.07 -1.72 1.29
C TRP A 9 -5.96 -2.57 1.91
N PHE A 10 -6.07 -3.89 1.79
CA PHE A 10 -5.01 -4.81 2.24
C PHE A 10 -3.69 -4.53 1.51
N LEU A 11 -3.69 -4.38 0.19
CA LEU A 11 -2.48 -4.04 -0.58
C LEU A 11 -1.87 -2.70 -0.16
N ILE A 12 -2.71 -1.70 0.11
CA ILE A 12 -2.23 -0.39 0.62
C ILE A 12 -1.57 -0.56 1.99
N ALA A 13 -2.23 -1.26 2.91
CA ALA A 13 -1.70 -1.51 4.25
C ALA A 13 -0.36 -2.26 4.20
N VAL A 14 -0.24 -3.28 3.35
CA VAL A 14 1.01 -4.01 3.11
C VAL A 14 2.10 -3.09 2.57
N GLY A 15 1.77 -2.22 1.61
CA GLY A 15 2.71 -1.23 1.07
C GLY A 15 3.23 -0.26 2.14
N VAL A 16 2.34 0.29 2.95
CA VAL A 16 2.69 1.19 4.06
C VAL A 16 3.52 0.48 5.12
N TRP A 17 3.14 -0.74 5.51
CA TRP A 17 3.90 -1.56 6.46
C TRP A 17 5.32 -1.84 5.96
N THR A 18 5.45 -2.18 4.68
CA THR A 18 6.76 -2.37 4.03
C THR A 18 7.62 -1.10 4.17
N TRP A 19 7.05 0.06 3.89
CA TRP A 19 7.72 1.35 4.06
C TRP A 19 8.05 1.70 5.53
N ALA A 20 7.34 1.17 6.51
CA ALA A 20 7.65 1.38 7.92
C ALA A 20 8.82 0.51 8.41
N ILE A 21 8.93 -0.73 7.91
CA ILE A 21 9.94 -1.71 8.38
C ILE A 21 11.30 -1.44 7.74
N TRP A 22 11.35 -1.35 6.40
CA TRP A 22 12.62 -1.41 5.68
C TRP A 22 13.57 -0.23 5.90
N PRO A 23 13.12 1.04 5.98
CA PRO A 23 14.02 2.16 6.30
C PRO A 23 14.60 2.05 7.71
N ASN A 24 13.81 1.58 8.68
CA ASN A 24 14.29 1.35 10.04
C ASN A 24 15.32 0.22 10.09
N PHE A 25 15.08 -0.87 9.33
CA PHE A 25 16.05 -1.94 9.17
C PHE A 25 17.36 -1.45 8.54
N LEU A 26 17.29 -0.69 7.44
CA LEU A 26 18.47 -0.11 6.80
C LEU A 26 19.26 0.80 7.74
N LYS A 27 18.56 1.61 8.54
CA LYS A 27 19.18 2.47 9.56
C LYS A 27 19.92 1.66 10.62
N ASN A 28 19.40 0.49 11.00
CA ASN A 28 20.07 -0.40 11.94
C ASN A 28 21.30 -1.06 11.31
N ILE A 29 21.19 -1.53 10.06
CA ILE A 29 22.32 -2.09 9.31
C ILE A 29 23.43 -1.05 9.12
N TRP A 30 23.08 0.19 8.77
CA TRP A 30 24.05 1.28 8.64
C TRP A 30 24.86 1.48 9.93
N LYS A 31 24.25 1.26 11.10
CA LYS A 31 24.91 1.42 12.41
C LYS A 31 25.65 0.17 12.88
N ASP A 32 25.54 -0.96 12.18
CA ASP A 32 26.27 -2.19 12.49
C ASP A 32 27.73 -2.00 12.06
N ASP A 33 28.68 -2.29 12.95
CA ASP A 33 30.12 -2.14 12.68
C ASP A 33 30.56 -2.98 11.46
N ARG A 34 29.91 -4.11 11.18
CA ARG A 34 30.21 -4.97 10.02
C ARG A 34 29.87 -4.32 8.69
N SER A 35 29.11 -3.22 8.69
CA SER A 35 28.76 -2.50 7.46
C SER A 35 29.91 -1.68 6.89
N TRP A 36 30.94 -1.42 7.70
CA TRP A 36 32.03 -0.52 7.35
C TRP A 36 33.39 -1.14 7.65
N ASP A 37 34.26 -1.18 6.65
CA ASP A 37 35.66 -1.58 6.77
C ASP A 37 36.44 -0.91 5.63
N ASP A 38 37.08 0.24 5.91
CA ASP A 38 37.66 1.17 4.93
C ASP A 38 36.73 1.58 3.75
N GLY A 39 35.43 1.35 3.92
CA GLY A 39 34.40 1.53 2.90
C GLY A 39 33.17 0.65 3.17
N PRO A 40 32.15 0.72 2.29
CA PRO A 40 30.96 -0.13 2.41
C PRO A 40 31.32 -1.59 2.16
N THR A 41 31.00 -2.45 3.12
CA THR A 41 31.28 -3.89 3.00
C THR A 41 30.24 -4.58 2.12
N SER A 42 30.51 -5.85 1.77
CA SER A 42 29.53 -6.72 1.11
C SER A 42 28.28 -6.92 1.98
N PHE A 43 28.46 -6.98 3.30
CA PHE A 43 27.36 -7.06 4.26
C PHE A 43 26.41 -5.87 4.09
N PHE A 44 26.91 -4.64 4.13
CA PHE A 44 26.08 -3.45 3.92
C PHE A 44 25.44 -3.45 2.53
N THR A 45 26.24 -3.71 1.49
CA THR A 45 25.81 -3.60 0.09
C THR A 45 24.67 -4.57 -0.24
N VAL A 46 24.75 -5.83 0.21
CA VAL A 46 23.69 -6.82 -0.01
C VAL A 46 22.41 -6.38 0.68
N HIS A 47 22.49 -5.92 1.93
CA HIS A 47 21.31 -5.45 2.67
C HIS A 47 20.70 -4.19 2.05
N LEU A 48 21.53 -3.28 1.53
CA LEU A 48 21.05 -2.11 0.80
C LEU A 48 20.27 -2.51 -0.46
N VAL A 49 20.81 -3.44 -1.26
CA VAL A 49 20.12 -3.95 -2.46
C VAL A 49 18.81 -4.64 -2.10
N LEU A 50 18.79 -5.45 -1.03
CA LEU A 50 17.58 -6.09 -0.53
C LEU A 50 16.52 -5.07 -0.12
N VAL A 51 16.91 -4.06 0.68
CA VAL A 51 16.02 -2.97 1.10
C VAL A 51 15.42 -2.24 -0.09
N VAL A 52 16.26 -1.82 -1.05
CA VAL A 52 15.80 -1.07 -2.23
C VAL A 52 14.85 -1.91 -3.07
N SER A 53 15.18 -3.19 -3.31
CA SER A 53 14.34 -4.11 -4.07
C SER A 53 12.99 -4.33 -3.39
N SER A 54 12.98 -4.55 -2.07
CA SER A 54 11.76 -4.73 -1.30
C SER A 54 10.90 -3.46 -1.25
N LEU A 55 11.51 -2.28 -1.15
CA LEU A 55 10.78 -1.00 -1.22
C LEU A 55 10.17 -0.77 -2.60
N ALA A 56 10.86 -1.14 -3.69
CA ALA A 56 10.32 -1.05 -5.04
C ALA A 56 9.09 -1.97 -5.20
N ILE A 57 9.18 -3.22 -4.73
CA ILE A 57 8.06 -4.18 -4.74
C ILE A 57 6.90 -3.66 -3.89
N GLY A 58 7.17 -3.22 -2.65
CA GLY A 58 6.15 -2.68 -1.75
C GLY A 58 5.43 -1.45 -2.31
N SER A 59 6.17 -0.57 -3.01
CA SER A 59 5.62 0.59 -3.70
C SER A 59 4.72 0.18 -4.87
N GLY A 60 5.14 -0.83 -5.66
CA GLY A 60 4.31 -1.41 -6.71
C GLY A 60 3.01 -2.01 -6.18
N VAL A 61 3.08 -2.77 -5.08
CA VAL A 61 1.91 -3.34 -4.40
C VAL A 61 0.97 -2.25 -3.88
N GLY A 62 1.51 -1.23 -3.18
CA GLY A 62 0.72 -0.10 -2.69
C GLY A 62 0.04 0.68 -3.83
N TRP A 63 0.76 0.89 -4.93
CA TRP A 63 0.22 1.55 -6.13
C TRP A 63 -0.92 0.75 -6.78
N LEU A 64 -0.78 -0.57 -6.91
CA LEU A 64 -1.87 -1.45 -7.36
C LEU A 64 -3.08 -1.40 -6.41
N GLY A 65 -2.83 -1.34 -5.10
CA GLY A 65 -3.86 -1.10 -4.10
C GLY A 65 -4.62 0.19 -4.35
N ILE A 66 -3.92 1.31 -4.53
CA ILE A 66 -4.52 2.63 -4.84
C ILE A 66 -5.31 2.58 -6.15
N ARG A 67 -4.76 1.95 -7.19
CA ARG A 67 -5.44 1.79 -8.49
C ARG A 67 -6.73 0.99 -8.35
N GLY A 68 -6.72 -0.09 -7.56
CA GLY A 68 -7.90 -0.90 -7.25
C GLY A 68 -8.96 -0.12 -6.45
N ALA A 69 -8.55 0.69 -5.47
CA ALA A 69 -9.46 1.54 -4.70
C ALA A 69 -10.16 2.57 -5.60
N ARG A 70 -9.42 3.15 -6.54
CA ARG A 70 -9.93 4.15 -7.49
C ARG A 70 -10.81 3.55 -8.58
N ALA A 71 -10.52 2.32 -9.04
CA ALA A 71 -11.35 1.59 -10.00
C ALA A 71 -12.66 1.08 -9.37
N GLY A 72 -12.69 0.87 -8.05
CA GLY A 72 -13.88 0.52 -7.27
C GLY A 72 -14.83 1.68 -6.97
N ARG A 73 -14.84 2.75 -7.78
CA ARG A 73 -15.89 3.78 -7.80
C ARG A 73 -16.89 3.49 -8.95
N PRO A 74 -17.83 2.53 -8.79
CA PRO A 74 -19.19 2.75 -9.29
C PRO A 74 -19.73 4.00 -8.60
N GLY A 75 -20.48 4.82 -9.34
CA GLY A 75 -21.08 6.02 -8.82
C GLY A 75 -21.77 5.78 -7.47
N ALA A 76 -21.78 6.83 -6.66
CA ALA A 76 -23.01 7.09 -5.93
C ALA A 76 -24.13 7.22 -6.97
N SER A 77 -24.68 6.09 -7.44
CA SER A 77 -26.10 6.00 -7.71
C SER A 77 -26.73 6.45 -6.39
N GLY A 78 -27.24 7.67 -6.26
CA GLY A 78 -28.21 8.24 -7.18
C GLY A 78 -29.52 7.52 -6.88
N ASP A 79 -30.39 8.16 -6.10
CA ASP A 79 -31.80 7.83 -5.95
C ASP A 79 -32.16 6.35 -5.70
N ALA A 80 -31.89 5.84 -4.50
CA ALA A 80 -32.48 4.58 -4.06
C ALA A 80 -32.78 4.55 -2.55
N ALA A 81 -33.45 5.59 -2.04
CA ALA A 81 -34.28 5.48 -0.84
C ALA A 81 -35.21 6.71 -0.68
N THR A 82 -36.02 7.04 -1.69
CA THR A 82 -37.33 7.65 -1.40
C THR A 82 -38.42 7.14 -2.35
N PRO A 83 -38.85 5.87 -2.22
CA PRO A 83 -40.15 5.44 -2.76
C PRO A 83 -41.32 5.88 -1.87
N ASP A 84 -41.08 6.18 -0.58
CA ASP A 84 -42.16 6.30 0.42
C ASP A 84 -42.89 7.65 0.44
N ARG A 85 -42.34 8.68 -0.23
CA ARG A 85 -42.92 10.03 -0.25
C ARG A 85 -43.93 10.26 -1.37
N LEU A 86 -43.98 9.38 -2.38
CA LEU A 86 -44.92 9.49 -3.50
C LEU A 86 -46.27 8.79 -3.22
N ILE A 87 -46.28 7.76 -2.38
CA ILE A 87 -47.50 7.01 -2.04
C ILE A 87 -48.36 7.80 -1.04
N SER A 88 -47.77 8.67 -0.21
CA SER A 88 -48.51 9.51 0.76
C SER A 88 -49.15 10.77 0.17
N SER A 89 -49.00 11.04 -1.14
CA SER A 89 -49.51 12.28 -1.76
C SER A 89 -50.80 12.13 -2.57
N GLY A 90 -51.36 10.93 -2.68
CA GLY A 90 -52.46 10.73 -3.62
C GLY A 90 -53.39 9.56 -3.32
N ARG A 91 -54.09 9.61 -2.18
CA ARG A 91 -55.52 9.23 -2.02
C ARG A 91 -55.86 8.89 -0.58
#